data_AF-A0A2V5WV67-F1
#
_entry.id   AF-A0A2V5WV67-F1
#
_cell.length_a   1.000
_cell.length_b   1.000
_cell.length_c   1.000
_cell.angle_alpha   90.00
_cell.angle_beta   90.00
_cell.angle_gamma   90.00
#
_symmetry.space_group_name_H-M   'P 1'
#
loop_
_entity.id
_entity.type
_entity.pdbx_description
1 polymer ?
#
loop_
_entity_poly.entity_id
_entity_poly.type
_entity_poly.pdbx_seq_one_letter_code
_entity_poly.pdbx_strand_id
1 'polypeptide(L)'
;MDNHEQFTRRWTEAQPIVAGYINAVVADFQEAEDLLQNVAVILLRKFPEYDAQRPFVAWAIGIAKREVLMARRHHARNFLCYPTIAMDSKNVIDN
;
A
#
# COMPACT_ATOMS: atom_id res chain seq x y z
N MET A 1 -27.11 -9.95 -8.22
CA MET A 1 -26.36 -8.78 -7.72
C MET A 1 -24.92 -8.98 -8.15
N ASP A 2 -24.39 -8.03 -8.92
CA ASP A 2 -23.03 -8.12 -9.44
C ASP A 2 -22.02 -8.16 -8.28
N ASN A 3 -20.98 -8.98 -8.40
CA ASN A 3 -19.94 -9.09 -7.37
C ASN A 3 -19.26 -7.72 -7.12
N HIS A 4 -19.20 -6.86 -8.13
CA HIS A 4 -18.65 -5.51 -8.03
C HIS A 4 -19.49 -4.58 -7.14
N GLU A 5 -20.82 -4.65 -7.21
CA GLU A 5 -21.71 -3.84 -6.37
C GLU A 5 -21.59 -4.24 -4.88
N GLN A 6 -21.57 -5.55 -4.61
CA GLN A 6 -21.39 -6.07 -3.25
C GLN A 6 -20.02 -5.71 -2.68
N PHE A 7 -18.97 -5.81 -3.50
CA PHE A 7 -17.64 -5.36 -3.13
C PHE A 7 -17.65 -3.86 -2.80
N THR A 8 -18.17 -3.04 -3.70
CA THR A 8 -18.15 -1.57 -3.56
C THR A 8 -18.81 -1.14 -2.26
N ARG A 9 -19.98 -1.69 -1.93
CA ARG A 9 -20.67 -1.39 -0.67
C ARG A 9 -19.83 -1.75 0.56
N ARG A 10 -19.28 -2.97 0.59
CA ARG A 10 -18.44 -3.45 1.70
C ARG A 10 -17.13 -2.67 1.81
N TRP A 11 -16.56 -2.29 0.67
CA TRP A 11 -15.34 -1.49 0.61
C TRP A 11 -15.59 -0.08 1.15
N THR A 12 -16.66 0.61 0.75
CA THR A 12 -16.98 1.95 1.27
C THR A 12 -17.12 1.96 2.79
N GLU A 13 -17.71 0.92 3.38
CA GLU A 13 -17.83 0.77 4.84
C GLU A 13 -16.47 0.47 5.51
N ALA A 14 -15.60 -0.31 4.85
CA ALA A 14 -14.31 -0.73 5.40
C ALA A 14 -13.16 0.26 5.16
N GLN A 15 -13.23 1.06 4.09
CA GLN A 15 -12.19 1.98 3.63
C GLN A 15 -11.67 2.92 4.73
N PRO A 16 -12.50 3.62 5.52
CA PRO A 16 -11.98 4.50 6.57
C PRO A 16 -11.23 3.74 7.67
N ILE A 17 -11.63 2.50 7.98
CA ILE A 17 -10.96 1.66 8.99
C ILE A 17 -9.59 1.21 8.45
N VAL A 18 -9.54 0.77 7.20
CA VAL A 18 -8.30 0.35 6.54
C VAL A 18 -7.34 1.53 6.37
N ALA A 19 -7.86 2.69 5.96
CA ALA A 19 -7.08 3.93 5.85
C ALA A 19 -6.52 4.35 7.20
N GLY A 20 -7.32 4.32 8.28
CA GLY A 20 -6.84 4.63 9.63
C GLY A 20 -5.72 3.69 10.09
N TYR A 21 -5.84 2.39 9.81
CA TYR A 21 -4.78 1.43 10.08
C TYR A 21 -3.50 1.73 9.29
N ILE A 22 -3.59 2.00 7.98
CA ILE A 22 -2.41 2.27 7.16
C ILE A 22 -1.72 3.57 7.61
N ASN A 23 -2.47 4.64 7.82
CA ASN A 23 -1.95 5.93 8.30
C ASN A 23 -1.31 5.83 9.70
N ALA A 24 -1.75 4.90 10.54
CA ALA A 24 -1.13 4.67 11.85
C ALA A 24 0.23 3.93 11.74
N VAL A 25 0.47 3.20 10.65
CA VAL A 25 1.63 2.32 10.48
C VAL A 25 2.66 2.91 9.50
N VAL A 26 2.22 3.78 8.61
CA VAL A 26 3.01 4.43 7.56
C VAL A 26 3.01 5.93 7.85
N ALA A 27 4.19 6.52 8.04
CA ALA A 27 4.34 7.94 8.38
C ALA A 27 4.21 8.85 7.16
N ASP A 28 4.53 8.34 5.97
CA ASP A 28 4.41 9.07 4.72
C ASP A 28 2.96 8.99 4.20
N PHE A 29 2.32 10.14 4.02
CA PHE A 29 0.95 10.23 3.55
C PHE A 29 0.77 9.71 2.11
N GLN A 30 1.72 9.99 1.23
CA GLN A 30 1.67 9.55 -0.16
C GLN A 30 1.82 8.02 -0.24
N GLU A 31 2.77 7.46 0.52
CA GLU A 31 2.95 6.01 0.60
C GLU A 31 1.69 5.32 1.19
N ALA A 32 1.06 5.94 2.20
CA ALA A 32 -0.17 5.43 2.80
C ALA A 32 -1.34 5.41 1.80
N GLU A 33 -1.48 6.46 0.98
CA GLU A 33 -2.52 6.54 -0.05
C GLU A 33 -2.31 5.51 -1.16
N ASP A 34 -1.07 5.37 -1.64
CA ASP A 34 -0.69 4.37 -2.65
C ASP A 34 -0.96 2.93 -2.14
N LEU A 35 -0.64 2.67 -0.86
CA LEU A 35 -0.94 1.40 -0.21
C LEU A 35 -2.44 1.15 -0.10
N LEU A 36 -3.24 2.16 0.27
CA LEU A 36 -4.69 2.04 0.36
C LEU A 36 -5.30 1.69 -1.00
N GLN A 37 -4.85 2.35 -2.07
CA GLN A 37 -5.30 2.06 -3.44
C GLN A 37 -4.91 0.65 -3.88
N ASN A 38 -3.67 0.23 -3.64
CA ASN A 38 -3.20 -1.13 -3.96
C ASN A 38 -4.01 -2.21 -3.23
N VAL A 39 -4.29 -1.99 -1.95
CA VAL A 39 -5.13 -2.89 -1.14
C VAL A 39 -6.53 -3.00 -1.74
N ALA A 40 -7.15 -1.88 -2.16
CA ALA A 40 -8.47 -1.89 -2.80
C ALA A 40 -8.48 -2.75 -4.07
N VAL A 41 -7.47 -2.61 -4.94
CA VAL A 41 -7.34 -3.38 -6.18
C VAL A 41 -7.16 -4.87 -5.90
N ILE A 42 -6.33 -5.23 -4.91
CA ILE A 42 -6.11 -6.62 -4.52
C ILE A 42 -7.39 -7.25 -3.97
N LEU A 43 -8.11 -6.52 -3.11
CA LEU A 43 -9.36 -6.98 -2.54
C LEU A 43 -10.41 -7.21 -3.62
N LEU A 44 -10.54 -6.28 -4.57
CA LEU A 44 -11.47 -6.42 -5.70
C LEU A 44 -11.16 -7.67 -6.52
N ARG A 45 -9.88 -7.91 -6.85
CA ARG A 45 -9.43 -9.09 -7.60
C ARG A 45 -9.70 -10.41 -6.87
N LYS A 46 -9.57 -10.40 -5.54
CA LYS A 46 -9.78 -11.58 -4.69
C LYS A 46 -11.21 -11.72 -4.17
N PHE A 47 -12.08 -10.77 -4.47
CA PHE A 47 -13.47 -10.78 -4.02
C PHE A 47 -14.26 -12.01 -4.49
N PRO A 48 -14.06 -12.57 -5.69
CA PRO A 48 -14.73 -13.80 -6.11
C PRO A 48 -14.40 -15.02 -5.23
N GLU A 49 -13.23 -15.03 -4.59
CA GLU A 49 -12.77 -16.09 -3.68
C GLU A 49 -13.12 -15.79 -2.22
N TYR A 50 -13.77 -14.66 -1.96
CA TYR A 50 -14.06 -14.20 -0.60
C TYR A 50 -15.18 -15.02 0.05
N ASP A 51 -14.90 -15.55 1.24
CA ASP A 51 -15.88 -16.20 2.08
C ASP A 51 -16.72 -15.17 2.87
N ALA A 52 -18.00 -15.08 2.51
CA ALA A 52 -18.96 -14.18 3.15
C ALA A 52 -19.22 -14.48 4.64
N GLN A 53 -18.81 -15.65 5.16
CA GLN A 53 -18.89 -15.97 6.59
C GLN A 53 -17.87 -15.20 7.43
N ARG A 54 -16.82 -14.65 6.82
CA ARG A 54 -15.79 -13.88 7.53
C ARG A 54 -16.12 -12.38 7.53
N PRO A 55 -15.59 -11.60 8.50
CA PRO A 55 -15.72 -10.14 8.48
C PRO A 55 -14.82 -9.53 7.39
N PHE A 56 -15.41 -8.70 6.53
CA PHE A 56 -14.69 -8.10 5.39
C PHE A 56 -13.53 -7.21 5.83
N VAL A 57 -13.73 -6.45 6.91
CA VAL A 57 -12.70 -5.59 7.51
C VAL A 57 -11.49 -6.41 7.99
N ALA A 58 -11.71 -7.53 8.68
CA ALA A 58 -10.62 -8.37 9.17
C ALA A 58 -9.78 -8.94 8.02
N TRP A 59 -10.45 -9.34 6.94
CA TRP A 59 -9.79 -9.79 5.72
C TRP A 59 -9.00 -8.65 5.04
N ALA A 60 -9.60 -7.47 4.90
CA ALA A 60 -8.96 -6.28 4.34
C ALA A 60 -7.72 -5.83 5.12
N ILE A 61 -7.79 -5.80 6.45
CA ILE A 61 -6.65 -5.49 7.32
C ILE A 61 -5.54 -6.53 7.16
N GLY A 62 -5.88 -7.81 7.00
CA GLY A 62 -4.91 -8.86 6.70
C GLY A 62 -4.14 -8.62 5.40
N ILE A 63 -4.83 -8.19 4.34
CA ILE A 63 -4.20 -7.80 3.07
C ILE A 63 -3.35 -6.55 3.25
N ALA A 64 -3.88 -5.50 3.88
CA ALA A 64 -3.16 -4.26 4.14
C ALA A 64 -1.86 -4.49 4.91
N LYS A 65 -1.89 -5.30 5.98
CA LYS A 65 -0.69 -5.66 6.75
C LYS A 65 0.39 -6.31 5.88
N ARG A 66 0.01 -7.17 4.93
CA ARG A 66 0.96 -7.81 4.01
C ARG A 66 1.60 -6.80 3.06
N GLU A 67 0.81 -5.89 2.51
CA GLU A 67 1.30 -4.82 1.62
C GLU A 67 2.25 -3.88 2.37
N VAL A 68 1.88 -3.43 3.58
CA VAL A 68 2.76 -2.59 4.41
C VAL A 68 4.10 -3.29 4.73
N LEU A 69 4.07 -4.59 5.04
CA LEU A 69 5.29 -5.38 5.27
C LEU A 69 6.17 -5.46 4.01
N MET A 70 5.57 -5.58 2.82
CA MET A 70 6.30 -5.58 1.56
C MET A 70 6.91 -4.21 1.26
N ALA A 71 6.15 -3.12 1.45
CA ALA A 71 6.62 -1.75 1.27
C ALA A 71 7.80 -1.44 2.20
N ARG A 72 7.70 -1.79 3.49
CA ARG A 72 8.81 -1.64 4.45
C ARG A 72 10.08 -2.38 4.04
N ARG A 73 9.95 -3.62 3.52
CA ARG A 73 11.11 -4.36 3.01
C ARG A 73 11.71 -3.71 1.77
N HIS A 74 10.86 -3.15 0.89
CA HIS A 74 11.32 -2.45 -0.30
C HIS A 74 12.07 -1.17 0.06
N HIS A 75 11.53 -0.35 0.98
CA HIS A 75 12.21 0.83 1.50
C HIS A 75 13.54 0.49 2.15
N ALA A 76 13.61 -0.53 3.01
CA ALA A 76 14.86 -0.95 3.65
C ALA A 76 15.95 -1.32 2.63
N ARG A 77 15.58 -1.94 1.51
CA ARG A 77 16.52 -2.28 0.41
C ARG A 77 16.94 -1.06 -0.41
N ASN A 78 16.02 -0.13 -0.68
CA ASN A 78 16.34 1.07 -1.44
C ASN A 78 17.23 2.04 -0.65
N PHE A 79 17.03 2.16 0.67
CA PHE A 79 17.92 2.97 1.53
C PHE A 79 19.35 2.42 1.59
N LEU A 80 19.55 1.11 1.43
CA LEU A 80 20.88 0.48 1.37
C LEU A 80 21.57 0.62 0.00
N CYS A 81 20.88 1.16 -1.01
CA CYS A 81 21.37 1.27 -2.39
C CYS A 81 21.32 2.72 -2.89
N TYR A 82 21.74 3.69 -2.07
CA TYR A 82 22.20 4.99 -2.58
C TYR A 82 23.69 4.85 -2.93
N PRO A 83 24.07 4.53 -4.18
CA PRO A 83 25.46 4.67 -4.56
C PRO A 83 25.83 6.15 -4.53
N THR A 84 26.92 6.41 -3.81
CA THR A 84 27.65 7.67 -3.64
C THR A 84 28.16 8.29 -4.95
N ILE A 85 27.29 8.54 -5.94
CA ILE A 85 27.66 9.14 -7.22
C ILE A 85 26.83 10.42 -7.43
N ALA A 86 27.09 11.42 -6.60
CA ALA A 86 26.65 12.80 -6.82
C ALA A 86 27.69 13.82 -6.31
N MET A 87 28.99 13.49 -6.37
CA MET A 87 30.07 14.37 -5.86
C MET A 87 31.29 14.49 -6.79
N ASP A 88 31.18 14.19 -8.07
CA ASP A 88 32.13 14.65 -9.10
C ASP A 88 31.33 14.66 -10.42
N SER A 89 31.11 15.78 -11.12
CA SER A 89 32.14 16.66 -11.64
C SER A 89 31.62 18.09 -11.80
N LYS A 90 31.98 18.99 -10.89
CA LYS A 90 32.24 20.38 -11.24
C LYS A 90 33.73 20.49 -11.53
N ASN A 91 34.13 20.14 -12.74
CA ASN A 91 35.40 20.59 -13.29
C ASN A 91 35.17 21.10 -14.72
N VAL A 92 34.39 22.16 -14.79
CA VAL A 92 34.40 23.10 -15.91
C VAL A 92 34.61 24.44 -15.22
N ILE A 93 35.86 24.90 -15.21
CA ILE A 93 36.36 26.29 -15.16
C ILE A 93 37.85 26.20 -14.69
N ASP A 94 38.74 26.68 -15.57
CA ASP A 94 40.14 27.11 -15.37
C ASP A 94 41.26 26.06 -15.24
N ASN A 95 41.85 25.67 -16.39
CA ASN A 95 43.26 25.94 -16.74
C ASN A 95 43.63 25.39 -18.12
#